data_AF-A0A963MJ17-F1
#
_entry.id   AF-A0A963MJ17-F1
#
_cell.length_a   1.000
_cell.length_b   1.000
_cell.length_c   1.000
_cell.angle_alpha   90.00
_cell.angle_beta   90.00
_cell.angle_gamma   90.00
#
_symmetry.space_group_name_H-M   'P 1'
#
loop_
_entity.id
_entity.type
_entity.pdbx_description
1 polymer ?
#
loop_
_entity_poly.entity_id
_entity_poly.type
_entity_poly.pdbx_seq_one_letter_code
_entity_poly.pdbx_strand_id
1 'polypeptide(L)' 'INARNDPFVPPAALPAAHECSDAVRCEFPATGGHVGFLSGSAPGHLHWLPRRLLHFFRAAPP' A
#
# COMPACT_ATOMS: atom_id res chain seq x y z
N ILE A 1 -2.65 0.01 -3.86
CA ILE A 1 -1.53 -0.16 -2.90
C ILE A 1 -1.33 -1.65 -2.69
N ASN A 2 -0.11 -2.18 -2.81
CA ASN A 2 0.20 -3.61 -2.63
C ASN A 2 1.61 -3.76 -2.04
N ALA A 3 1.84 -4.66 -1.09
CA ALA A 3 3.18 -4.87 -0.56
C ALA A 3 4.04 -5.69 -1.55
N ARG A 4 5.33 -5.37 -1.67
CA ARG A 4 6.26 -6.12 -2.54
C ARG A 4 6.54 -7.53 -2.03
N ASN A 5 6.38 -7.77 -0.74
CA ASN A 5 6.55 -9.08 -0.13
C ASN A 5 5.23 -9.84 0.04
N ASP A 6 4.18 -9.46 -0.69
CA ASP A 6 2.91 -10.18 -0.65
C ASP A 6 3.12 -11.63 -1.12
N PRO A 7 2.72 -12.65 -0.34
CA PRO A 7 3.00 -14.04 -0.69
C PRO A 7 2.11 -14.57 -1.82
N PHE A 8 1.08 -13.81 -2.22
CA PHE A 8 0.16 -14.16 -3.31
C PHE A 8 0.40 -13.31 -4.56
N VAL A 9 0.83 -12.06 -4.40
CA VAL A 9 1.11 -11.14 -5.51
C VAL A 9 2.63 -10.93 -5.67
N PRO A 10 3.28 -11.60 -6.64
CA PRO A 10 4.71 -11.44 -6.84
C PRO A 10 5.06 -10.03 -7.36
N PRO A 11 6.27 -9.51 -7.09
CA PRO A 11 6.70 -8.19 -7.56
C PRO A 11 6.58 -7.97 -9.07
N ALA A 12 6.78 -9.03 -9.87
CA ALA A 12 6.68 -8.97 -11.32
C ALA A 12 5.24 -8.76 -11.85
N ALA A 13 4.23 -8.97 -11.00
CA ALA A 13 2.83 -8.70 -11.33
C ALA A 13 2.41 -7.25 -10.98
N LEU A 14 3.28 -6.47 -10.32
CA LEU A 14 3.00 -5.08 -10.01
C LEU A 14 3.22 -4.22 -11.24
N PRO A 15 2.28 -3.32 -11.59
CA PRO A 15 2.44 -2.46 -12.75
C PRO A 15 3.61 -1.49 -12.53
N ALA A 16 4.38 -1.25 -13.58
CA ALA A 16 5.32 -0.15 -13.65
C ALA A 16 4.58 1.20 -13.64
N ALA A 17 5.29 2.27 -13.28
CA ALA A 17 4.68 3.59 -13.16
C ALA A 17 3.97 4.08 -14.44
N HIS A 18 4.52 3.74 -15.62
CA HIS A 18 3.96 4.13 -16.92
C HIS A 18 2.75 3.28 -17.33
N GLU A 19 2.46 2.18 -16.64
CA GLU A 19 1.27 1.35 -16.87
C GLU A 19 0.08 1.83 -16.00
N CYS A 20 0.33 2.70 -15.02
CA CYS A 20 -0.69 3.38 -14.24
C CYS A 20 -1.11 4.68 -14.95
N SER A 21 -2.41 4.99 -14.97
CA SER A 21 -2.92 6.31 -15.39
C SER A 21 -2.34 7.43 -14.51
N ASP A 22 -2.15 8.63 -15.06
CA ASP A 22 -1.74 9.82 -14.30
C ASP A 22 -2.70 10.17 -13.14
N ALA A 23 -3.96 9.71 -13.21
CA ALA A 23 -4.94 9.85 -12.13
C ALA A 23 -4.78 8.82 -11.00
N VAL A 24 -3.88 7.83 -11.15
CA VAL A 24 -3.69 6.72 -10.22
C VAL A 24 -2.30 6.79 -9.58
N ARG A 25 -2.27 6.93 -8.25
CA ARG A 25 -1.02 6.82 -7.50
C ARG A 25 -0.76 5.38 -7.07
N CYS A 26 0.14 4.71 -7.78
CA CYS A 26 0.59 3.35 -7.46
C CYS A 26 1.58 3.38 -6.27
N GLU A 27 1.32 2.57 -5.23
CA GLU A 27 2.13 2.51 -4.01
C GLU A 27 2.49 1.06 -3.68
N PHE A 28 3.80 0.79 -3.56
CA PHE A 28 4.34 -0.55 -3.33
C PHE A 28 5.34 -0.61 -2.17
N PRO A 29 4.87 -0.60 -0.90
CA PRO A 29 5.73 -0.73 0.27
C PRO A 29 6.54 -2.02 0.24
N ALA A 30 7.76 -2.00 0.80
CA ALA A 30 8.60 -3.19 0.86
C ALA A 30 7.96 -4.34 1.64
N THR A 31 7.23 -4.03 2.72
CA THR A 31 6.60 -4.99 3.62
C THR A 31 5.14 -4.63 3.91
N GLY A 32 4.30 -5.64 4.18
CA GLY A 32 2.93 -5.47 4.64
C GLY A 32 1.94 -6.37 3.90
N GLY A 33 0.72 -5.90 3.66
CA GLY A 33 -0.24 -6.52 2.74
C GLY A 33 -1.00 -7.72 3.29
N HIS A 34 -0.32 -8.73 3.82
CA HIS A 34 -0.89 -10.07 4.05
C HIS A 34 -2.09 -10.10 5.02
N VAL A 35 -2.17 -9.17 5.97
CA VAL A 35 -3.32 -8.99 6.89
C VAL A 35 -3.58 -7.50 7.14
N GLY A 36 -3.94 -6.76 6.09
CA GLY A 36 -4.37 -5.36 6.23
C GLY A 36 -3.29 -4.40 6.71
N PHE A 37 -2.01 -4.69 6.41
CA PHE A 37 -0.85 -3.92 6.88
C PHE A 37 -0.74 -3.83 8.42
N LEU A 38 -0.92 -4.97 9.10
CA LEU A 38 -0.62 -5.11 10.53
C LEU A 38 0.78 -4.60 10.85
N SER A 39 0.90 -3.81 11.92
CA SER A 39 2.12 -3.14 12.33
C SER A 39 2.30 -3.20 13.86
N GLY A 40 3.54 -3.06 14.34
CA GLY A 40 3.87 -3.07 15.77
C GLY A 40 4.13 -4.47 16.34
N SER A 41 4.55 -4.51 17.61
CA SER A 41 4.77 -5.75 18.36
C SER A 41 3.46 -6.49 18.61
N ALA A 42 3.52 -7.82 18.73
CA ALA A 42 2.34 -8.66 19.04
C ALA A 42 1.56 -8.11 20.26
N PRO A 43 0.22 -7.98 20.19
CA PRO A 43 -0.68 -8.53 19.15
C PRO A 43 -0.79 -7.72 17.85
N GLY A 44 -0.07 -6.59 17.73
CA GLY A 44 -0.08 -5.73 16.55
C GLY A 44 -1.30 -4.82 16.47
N HIS A 45 -1.30 -3.91 15.49
CA HIS A 45 -2.42 -3.01 15.21
C HIS A 45 -2.54 -2.69 13.71
N LEU A 46 -3.74 -2.35 13.25
CA LEU A 46 -4.02 -2.03 11.84
C LEU A 46 -3.93 -0.54 11.50
N HIS A 47 -3.27 0.28 12.33
CA HIS A 47 -3.25 1.74 12.15
C HIS A 47 -2.58 2.23 10.86
N TRP A 48 -1.70 1.43 10.25
CA TRP A 48 -0.94 1.88 9.09
C TRP A 48 -1.83 2.21 7.90
N LEU A 49 -2.74 1.30 7.52
CA LEU A 49 -3.57 1.46 6.33
C LEU A 49 -4.56 2.65 6.46
N PRO A 50 -5.34 2.80 7.55
CA PRO A 50 -6.20 3.96 7.75
C PRO A 50 -5.45 5.28 7.74
N ARG A 51 -4.28 5.36 8.39
CA ARG A 51 -3.46 6.58 8.38
C ARG A 51 -2.96 6.90 6.98
N ARG A 52 -2.58 5.89 6.19
CA ARG A 52 -2.12 6.09 4.81
C ARG A 52 -3.24 6.60 3.91
N LEU A 53 -4.44 6.04 4.04
CA LEU A 53 -5.63 6.50 3.29
C LEU A 53 -6.00 7.95 3.64
N LEU A 54 -6.04 8.30 4.93
CA LEU A 54 -6.31 9.68 5.34
C LEU A 54 -5.26 10.66 4.80
N HIS A 55 -3.98 10.26 4.79
CA HIS A 55 -2.93 11.08 4.19
C HIS A 55 -3.11 11.23 2.68
N PHE A 56 -3.50 10.18 1.96
CA PHE A 56 -3.80 10.25 0.53
C PHE A 56 -4.90 11.28 0.24
N PHE A 57 -6.04 11.21 0.93
CA PHE A 57 -7.15 12.15 0.71
C PHE A 57 -6.85 13.58 1.16
N ARG A 58 -5.96 13.78 2.13
CA ARG A 58 -5.52 15.13 2.54
C ARG A 58 -4.52 15.77 1.57
N ALA A 59 -3.80 14.95 0.79
CA ALA A 59 -2.79 15.41 -0.15
C ALA A 59 -3.33 15.63 -1.56
N ALA A 60 -4.51 15.07 -1.87
CA ALA A 60 -5.18 15.32 -3.15
C ALA A 60 -5.72 16.76 -3.17
N PRO A 61 -5.42 17.56 -4.20
CA PRO A 61 -6.14 18.82 -4.42
C PRO A 61 -7.65 18.52 -4.62
N PRO A 62 -8.55 19.47 -4.29
CA PRO A 62 -9.98 19.29 -4.46
C PRO A 62 -10.39 19.04 -5.91
#